data_AF-A0A553HIB4-F1
#
_entry.id   AF-A0A553HIB4-F1
#
_cell.length_a   1.000
_cell.length_b   1.000
_cell.length_c   1.000
_cell.angle_alpha   90.00
_cell.angle_beta   90.00
_cell.angle_gamma   90.00
#
_symmetry.space_group_name_H-M   'P 1'
#
loop_
_entity.id
_entity.type
_entity.pdbx_description
1 polymer ?
#
loop_
_entity_poly.entity_id
_entity_poly.type
_entity_poly.pdbx_seq_one_letter_code
_entity_poly.pdbx_strand_id
1 'polypeptide(L)'
;MMGDIYSRAATVFIWLGEEADNSNTAIDFIKVLSNCYLHGETGHERVIKMAQDLKNKKQWESLNALWNRRWWQRGWILQETVLARKADFCCGKAIVSHTDIFNHGQVLRRDWEELCSILDCQYGLRLHAPTFHTLDGMKRLVEARLGGYMMPLVICHYRTMSSKLSDPRDAIFSRLGMATDGYVASPSYTDAVSEVYSSFVMNHIHGTKSLDMILYDTRPRVTPDLLSWTPDWMAMNGAAPFEPHCIGDAPQHAQQYYSGCAGKSAQASFDLVDPSHKVLICKGYTFDVVDGVSHAEEMPPNKIHEPSPMSQPRSTECTYSCEETVFESLWKSITINQEKGGQLSPDTGSTLAECFQSAYSICHT
;
A
#
# COMPACT_ATOMS: atom_id res chain seq x y z
N MET A 1 4.56 -15.60 -21.24
CA MET A 1 3.54 -14.57 -20.87
C MET A 1 4.22 -13.20 -20.82
N MET A 2 3.49 -12.08 -20.67
CA MET A 2 4.05 -10.71 -20.71
C MET A 2 5.27 -10.51 -19.80
N GLY A 3 5.29 -11.09 -18.60
CA GLY A 3 6.43 -11.00 -17.69
C GLY A 3 7.74 -11.58 -18.24
N ASP A 4 7.67 -12.65 -19.05
CA ASP A 4 8.84 -13.25 -19.69
C ASP A 4 9.46 -12.30 -20.73
N ILE A 5 8.62 -11.52 -21.43
CA ILE A 5 9.08 -10.59 -22.46
C ILE A 5 9.90 -9.48 -21.82
N TYR A 6 9.37 -8.83 -20.79
CA TYR A 6 10.04 -7.70 -20.14
C TYR A 6 11.27 -8.12 -19.32
N SER A 7 11.22 -9.27 -18.65
CA SER A 7 12.37 -9.80 -17.90
C SER A 7 13.54 -10.22 -18.79
N ARG A 8 13.26 -10.71 -20.00
CA ARG A 8 14.28 -11.12 -20.98
C ARG A 8 14.72 -10.01 -21.93
N ALA A 9 13.97 -8.91 -22.02
CA ALA A 9 14.36 -7.76 -22.83
C ALA A 9 15.71 -7.19 -22.38
N ALA A 10 16.58 -6.81 -23.32
CA ALA A 10 17.84 -6.12 -23.01
C ALA A 10 17.57 -4.69 -22.53
N THR A 11 16.58 -4.03 -23.13
CA THR A 11 16.08 -2.71 -22.73
C THR A 11 14.59 -2.63 -23.06
N VAL A 12 13.80 -2.06 -22.17
CA VAL A 12 12.39 -1.74 -22.38
C VAL A 12 12.28 -0.25 -22.63
N PHE A 13 11.79 0.13 -23.81
CA PHE A 13 11.48 1.53 -24.12
C PHE A 13 10.04 1.81 -23.74
N ILE A 14 9.86 2.63 -22.70
CA ILE A 14 8.57 2.99 -22.16
C ILE A 14 8.07 4.25 -22.87
N TRP A 15 7.01 4.14 -23.66
CA TRP A 15 6.46 5.26 -24.41
C TRP A 15 5.40 6.02 -23.60
N LEU A 16 5.74 7.23 -23.16
CA LEU A 16 4.86 8.13 -22.42
C LEU A 16 3.92 8.94 -23.34
N GLY A 17 4.07 8.84 -24.66
CA GLY A 17 3.29 9.59 -25.66
C GLY A 17 4.12 10.63 -26.41
N GLU A 18 3.47 11.33 -27.33
CA GLU A 18 4.07 12.41 -28.12
C GLU A 18 4.55 13.58 -27.27
N GLU A 19 5.39 14.44 -27.85
CA GLU A 19 5.76 15.72 -27.26
C GLU A 19 4.52 16.64 -27.17
N ALA A 20 4.12 16.96 -25.95
CA ALA A 20 2.96 17.79 -25.63
C ALA A 20 3.05 18.27 -24.18
N ASP A 21 2.30 19.32 -23.84
CA ASP A 21 2.16 19.83 -22.46
C ASP A 21 3.51 20.16 -21.79
N ASN A 22 4.47 20.68 -22.57
CA ASN A 22 5.84 20.96 -22.15
C ASN A 22 6.60 19.72 -21.61
N SER A 23 6.34 18.53 -22.16
CA SER A 23 6.97 17.28 -21.70
C SER A 23 8.50 17.29 -21.71
N ASN A 24 9.14 18.02 -22.62
CA ASN A 24 10.60 18.17 -22.61
C ASN A 24 11.07 18.92 -21.37
N THR A 25 10.38 20.00 -20.99
CA THR A 25 10.62 20.72 -19.73
C THR A 25 10.40 19.81 -18.51
N ALA A 26 9.36 18.97 -18.55
CA ALA A 26 9.11 17.99 -17.48
C ALA A 26 10.26 16.97 -17.36
N ILE A 27 10.75 16.43 -18.49
CA ILE A 27 11.86 15.48 -18.51
C ILE A 27 13.16 16.10 -18.02
N ASP A 28 13.47 17.32 -18.44
CA ASP A 28 14.67 18.02 -17.95
C ASP A 28 14.55 18.31 -16.45
N PHE A 29 13.35 18.67 -15.98
CA PHE A 29 13.10 18.90 -14.57
C PHE A 29 13.21 17.62 -13.73
N ILE A 30 12.77 16.47 -14.23
CA ILE A 30 12.99 15.16 -13.60
C ILE A 30 14.48 14.91 -13.35
N LYS A 31 15.35 15.22 -14.32
CA LYS A 31 16.81 15.07 -14.16
C LYS A 31 17.36 16.00 -13.09
N VAL A 32 16.84 17.23 -12.98
CA VAL A 32 17.21 18.16 -11.90
C VAL A 32 16.79 17.62 -10.54
N LEU A 33 15.56 17.12 -10.40
CA LEU A 33 15.06 16.53 -9.16
C LEU A 33 15.81 15.24 -8.78
N SER A 34 16.10 14.38 -9.77
CA SER A 34 16.96 13.20 -9.61
C SER A 34 18.33 13.59 -9.06
N ASN A 35 18.95 14.64 -9.59
CA ASN A 35 20.22 15.13 -9.09
C ASN A 35 20.11 15.66 -7.65
N CYS A 36 19.00 16.32 -7.29
CA CYS A 36 18.78 16.76 -5.90
C CYS A 36 18.70 15.58 -4.94
N TYR A 37 18.04 14.46 -5.30
CA TYR A 37 18.03 13.26 -4.49
C TYR A 37 19.43 12.78 -4.12
N LEU A 38 20.36 12.78 -5.08
CA LEU A 38 21.75 12.33 -4.89
C LEU A 38 22.56 13.22 -3.93
N HIS A 39 22.10 14.44 -3.64
CA HIS A 39 22.78 15.40 -2.76
C HIS A 39 22.17 15.50 -1.35
N GLY A 40 21.26 14.57 -0.98
CA GLY A 40 20.74 14.44 0.39
C GLY A 40 20.05 15.71 0.90
N GLU A 41 20.49 16.22 2.04
CA GLU A 41 19.95 17.43 2.70
C GLU A 41 20.11 18.69 1.86
N THR A 42 21.27 18.90 1.22
CA THR A 42 21.45 20.07 0.33
C THR A 42 20.50 20.02 -0.87
N GLY A 43 20.17 18.81 -1.32
CA GLY A 43 19.14 18.56 -2.32
C GLY A 43 17.73 18.87 -1.83
N HIS A 44 17.41 18.55 -0.57
CA HIS A 44 16.14 18.90 0.08
C HIS A 44 15.88 20.40 0.04
N GLU A 45 16.80 21.18 0.62
CA GLU A 45 16.65 22.64 0.67
C GLU A 45 16.48 23.23 -0.73
N ARG A 46 17.19 22.67 -1.71
CA ARG A 46 17.10 23.11 -3.10
C ARG A 46 15.71 22.84 -3.67
N VAL A 47 15.12 21.67 -3.45
CA VAL A 47 13.78 21.31 -3.96
C VAL A 47 12.71 22.20 -3.34
N ILE A 48 12.77 22.45 -2.03
CA ILE A 48 11.85 23.37 -1.35
C ILE A 48 12.00 24.80 -1.88
N LYS A 49 13.23 25.32 -2.02
CA LYS A 49 13.49 26.63 -2.65
C LYS A 49 12.94 26.70 -4.07
N MET A 50 13.08 25.63 -4.85
CA MET A 50 12.50 25.55 -6.20
C MET A 50 10.97 25.55 -6.17
N ALA A 51 10.32 24.94 -5.19
CA ALA A 51 8.87 25.00 -5.03
C ALA A 51 8.40 26.41 -4.63
N GLN A 52 9.16 27.14 -3.83
CA GLN A 52 8.82 28.49 -3.37
C GLN A 52 9.09 29.60 -4.40
N ASP A 53 9.98 29.37 -5.37
CA ASP A 53 10.32 30.36 -6.40
C ASP A 53 9.37 30.26 -7.60
N LEU A 54 8.56 31.31 -7.79
CA LEU A 54 7.57 31.45 -8.87
C LEU A 54 8.17 31.21 -10.27
N LYS A 55 9.48 31.41 -10.46
CA LYS A 55 10.18 31.13 -11.73
C LYS A 55 10.14 29.65 -12.12
N ASN A 56 9.92 28.74 -11.15
CA ASN A 56 9.85 27.31 -11.39
C ASN A 56 8.41 26.79 -11.56
N LYS A 57 7.39 27.68 -11.53
CA LYS A 57 5.98 27.29 -11.67
C LYS A 57 5.76 26.41 -12.92
N LYS A 58 6.31 26.82 -14.06
CA LYS A 58 6.16 26.09 -15.33
C LYS A 58 6.71 24.67 -15.25
N GLN A 59 7.82 24.46 -14.55
CA GLN A 59 8.48 23.17 -14.40
C GLN A 59 7.61 22.21 -13.58
N TRP A 60 7.03 22.70 -12.47
CA TRP A 60 6.08 21.93 -11.66
C TRP A 60 4.79 21.61 -12.41
N GLU A 61 4.21 22.57 -13.14
CA GLU A 61 3.04 22.33 -13.99
C GLU A 61 3.33 21.29 -15.08
N SER A 62 4.51 21.38 -15.71
CA SER A 62 4.94 20.43 -16.75
C SER A 62 5.13 19.02 -16.18
N LEU A 63 5.75 18.90 -15.00
CA LEU A 63 5.88 17.63 -14.28
C LEU A 63 4.51 17.03 -13.98
N ASN A 64 3.59 17.83 -13.43
CA ASN A 64 2.25 17.36 -13.11
C ASN A 64 1.48 16.94 -14.37
N ALA A 65 1.60 17.67 -15.48
CA ALA A 65 1.01 17.31 -16.76
C ALA A 65 1.55 15.96 -17.28
N LEU A 66 2.87 15.75 -17.19
CA LEU A 66 3.50 14.47 -17.54
C LEU A 66 2.99 13.33 -16.67
N TRP A 67 2.85 13.56 -15.35
CA TRP A 67 2.31 12.57 -14.40
C TRP A 67 0.84 12.25 -14.62
N ASN A 68 0.04 13.18 -15.14
CA ASN A 68 -1.38 12.97 -15.46
C ASN A 68 -1.58 12.16 -16.76
N ARG A 69 -0.52 11.83 -17.50
CA ARG A 69 -0.64 11.05 -18.73
C ARG A 69 -1.20 9.65 -18.46
N ARG A 70 -1.96 9.15 -19.43
CA ARG A 70 -2.64 7.85 -19.35
C ARG A 70 -1.71 6.69 -19.05
N TRP A 71 -0.45 6.73 -19.51
CA TRP A 71 0.51 5.66 -19.27
C TRP A 71 0.66 5.37 -17.77
N TRP A 72 0.85 6.40 -16.93
CA TRP A 72 1.04 6.27 -15.47
C TRP A 72 -0.13 5.61 -14.74
N GLN A 73 -1.30 5.56 -15.38
CA GLN A 73 -2.53 5.08 -14.76
C GLN A 73 -2.82 3.63 -15.12
N ARG A 74 -2.03 2.95 -15.96
CA ARG A 74 -2.38 1.61 -16.47
C ARG A 74 -1.80 0.51 -15.56
N GLY A 75 -2.58 -0.48 -15.15
CA GLY A 75 -2.08 -1.60 -14.34
C GLY A 75 -0.95 -2.44 -14.97
N TRP A 76 -0.89 -2.55 -16.30
CA TRP A 76 0.09 -3.38 -17.01
C TRP A 76 1.51 -2.81 -17.05
N ILE A 77 1.67 -1.51 -16.82
CA ILE A 77 2.97 -0.84 -16.82
C ILE A 77 3.87 -1.32 -15.68
N LEU A 78 3.28 -1.96 -14.67
CA LEU A 78 3.99 -2.55 -13.55
C LEU A 78 4.96 -3.61 -14.07
N GLN A 79 4.55 -4.51 -14.96
CA GLN A 79 5.46 -5.51 -15.54
C GLN A 79 6.47 -4.87 -16.50
N GLU A 80 6.06 -3.85 -17.28
CA GLU A 80 6.95 -3.10 -18.18
C GLU A 80 8.13 -2.48 -17.42
N THR A 81 7.89 -2.00 -16.19
CA THR A 81 8.87 -1.25 -15.41
C THR A 81 9.59 -2.13 -14.40
N VAL A 82 8.85 -2.88 -13.59
CA VAL A 82 9.40 -3.68 -12.47
C VAL A 82 10.25 -4.84 -12.98
N LEU A 83 9.85 -5.48 -14.09
CA LEU A 83 10.58 -6.64 -14.62
C LEU A 83 11.68 -6.27 -15.61
N ALA A 84 11.76 -5.02 -16.08
CA ALA A 84 12.80 -4.59 -17.00
C ALA A 84 14.20 -4.69 -16.37
N ARG A 85 15.17 -5.20 -17.12
CA ARG A 85 16.60 -5.14 -16.75
C ARG A 85 17.14 -3.71 -16.86
N LYS A 86 16.69 -3.02 -17.91
CA LYS A 86 16.89 -1.59 -18.13
C LYS A 86 15.61 -1.04 -18.72
N ALA A 87 15.12 0.08 -18.19
CA ALA A 87 14.01 0.82 -18.75
C ALA A 87 14.42 2.26 -19.07
N ASP A 88 14.08 2.70 -20.28
CA ASP A 88 14.27 4.08 -20.76
C ASP A 88 12.88 4.65 -21.08
N PHE A 89 12.53 5.76 -20.44
CA PHE A 89 11.24 6.43 -20.60
C PHE A 89 11.36 7.47 -21.70
N CYS A 90 10.51 7.36 -22.71
CA CYS A 90 10.51 8.16 -23.92
C CYS A 90 9.23 8.99 -24.01
N CYS A 91 9.39 10.27 -24.34
CA CYS A 91 8.27 11.16 -24.65
C CYS A 91 8.64 12.01 -25.86
N GLY A 92 7.96 11.82 -26.99
CA GLY A 92 8.41 12.38 -28.25
C GLY A 92 9.85 11.94 -28.54
N LYS A 93 10.78 12.90 -28.66
CA LYS A 93 12.21 12.62 -28.88
C LYS A 93 13.04 12.59 -27.59
N ALA A 94 12.47 13.02 -26.47
CA ALA A 94 13.19 13.08 -25.20
C ALA A 94 13.22 11.72 -24.51
N ILE A 95 14.34 11.43 -23.85
CA ILE A 95 14.58 10.18 -23.12
C ILE A 95 15.07 10.51 -21.70
N VAL A 96 14.56 9.75 -20.73
CA VAL A 96 14.98 9.78 -19.32
C VAL A 96 15.13 8.36 -18.78
N SER A 97 16.18 8.13 -18.00
CA SER A 97 16.49 6.80 -17.48
C SER A 97 15.53 6.42 -16.35
N HIS A 98 15.30 5.11 -16.12
CA HIS A 98 14.55 4.67 -14.94
C HIS A 98 15.19 5.14 -13.62
N THR A 99 16.52 5.27 -13.57
CA THR A 99 17.24 5.79 -12.40
C THR A 99 16.79 7.20 -12.08
N ASP A 100 16.70 8.08 -13.09
CA ASP A 100 16.23 9.44 -12.91
C ASP A 100 14.75 9.49 -12.52
N ILE A 101 13.91 8.66 -13.15
CA ILE A 101 12.49 8.52 -12.80
C ILE A 101 12.30 8.10 -11.32
N PHE A 102 13.10 7.17 -10.82
CA PHE A 102 12.94 6.73 -9.44
C PHE A 102 13.56 7.69 -8.44
N ASN A 103 14.70 8.30 -8.76
CA ASN A 103 15.34 9.29 -7.89
C ASN A 103 14.48 10.55 -7.75
N HIS A 104 13.83 11.01 -8.83
CA HIS A 104 12.88 12.13 -8.71
C HIS A 104 11.68 11.73 -7.85
N GLY A 105 11.18 10.50 -7.98
CA GLY A 105 10.10 10.02 -7.12
C GLY A 105 10.49 10.02 -5.64
N GLN A 106 11.71 9.59 -5.32
CA GLN A 106 12.21 9.53 -3.94
C GLN A 106 12.44 10.92 -3.31
N VAL A 107 12.93 11.91 -4.08
CA VAL A 107 13.05 13.27 -3.53
C VAL A 107 11.68 13.87 -3.21
N LEU A 108 10.68 13.60 -4.06
CA LEU A 108 9.31 14.06 -3.82
C LEU A 108 8.64 13.30 -2.68
N ARG A 109 8.98 12.02 -2.45
CA ARG A 109 8.44 11.23 -1.33
C ARG A 109 8.83 11.81 0.01
N ARG A 110 10.10 12.18 0.15
CA ARG A 110 10.61 12.79 1.39
C ARG A 110 9.89 14.10 1.71
N ASP A 111 9.59 14.89 0.68
CA ASP A 111 9.12 16.27 0.81
C ASP A 111 7.62 16.41 0.45
N TRP A 112 6.86 15.31 0.38
CA TRP A 112 5.57 15.25 -0.31
C TRP A 112 4.53 16.22 0.25
N GLU A 113 4.31 16.20 1.57
CA GLU A 113 3.30 17.02 2.22
C GLU A 113 3.63 18.52 2.13
N GLU A 114 4.88 18.88 2.40
CA GLU A 114 5.36 20.25 2.31
C GLU A 114 5.27 20.78 0.86
N LEU A 115 5.71 19.97 -0.11
CA LEU A 115 5.59 20.33 -1.53
C LEU A 115 4.14 20.48 -1.96
N CYS A 116 3.25 19.56 -1.61
CA CYS A 116 1.83 19.68 -1.94
C CYS A 116 1.23 20.95 -1.34
N SER A 117 1.56 21.27 -0.09
CA SER A 117 1.12 22.50 0.58
C SER A 117 1.62 23.76 -0.14
N ILE A 118 2.92 23.85 -0.41
CA ILE A 118 3.53 25.00 -1.11
C ILE A 118 2.92 25.17 -2.50
N LEU A 119 2.84 24.10 -3.28
CA LEU A 119 2.40 24.15 -4.67
C LEU A 119 0.90 24.50 -4.79
N ASP A 120 0.05 23.99 -3.89
CA ASP A 120 -1.37 24.34 -3.87
C ASP A 120 -1.56 25.79 -3.43
N CYS A 121 -0.88 26.22 -2.35
CA CYS A 121 -1.01 27.58 -1.84
C CYS A 121 -0.48 28.66 -2.79
N GLN A 122 0.66 28.42 -3.45
CA GLN A 122 1.31 29.41 -4.30
C GLN A 122 0.83 29.38 -5.75
N TYR A 123 0.50 28.19 -6.27
CA TYR A 123 0.21 28.01 -7.69
C TYR A 123 -1.20 27.49 -7.98
N GLY A 124 -1.96 27.06 -6.96
CA GLY A 124 -3.19 26.28 -7.15
C GLY A 124 -2.92 24.91 -7.81
N LEU A 125 -1.69 24.39 -7.68
CA LEU A 125 -1.23 23.20 -8.36
C LEU A 125 -1.30 21.98 -7.43
N ARG A 126 -2.27 21.10 -7.67
CA ARG A 126 -2.35 19.80 -7.01
C ARG A 126 -1.59 18.74 -7.81
N LEU A 127 -0.52 18.22 -7.21
CA LEU A 127 0.25 17.12 -7.79
C LEU A 127 -0.59 15.83 -7.87
N HIS A 128 -0.38 15.05 -8.91
CA HIS A 128 -1.12 13.81 -9.14
C HIS A 128 -0.67 12.68 -8.20
N ALA A 129 -1.26 12.63 -7.00
CA ALA A 129 -0.98 11.63 -5.97
C ALA A 129 -0.99 10.17 -6.45
N PRO A 130 -1.92 9.72 -7.33
CA PRO A 130 -1.91 8.34 -7.81
C PRO A 130 -0.63 7.96 -8.56
N THR A 131 -0.06 8.88 -9.34
CA THR A 131 1.21 8.64 -10.06
C THR A 131 2.37 8.59 -9.08
N PHE A 132 2.37 9.46 -8.08
CA PHE A 132 3.37 9.43 -7.00
C PHE A 132 3.38 8.08 -6.26
N HIS A 133 2.22 7.61 -5.79
CA HIS A 133 2.11 6.31 -5.11
C HIS A 133 2.53 5.14 -6.00
N THR A 134 2.12 5.17 -7.28
CA THR A 134 2.50 4.15 -8.26
C THR A 134 4.02 4.12 -8.49
N LEU A 135 4.66 5.29 -8.61
CA LEU A 135 6.11 5.43 -8.75
C LEU A 135 6.86 4.90 -7.53
N ASP A 136 6.41 5.26 -6.32
CA ASP A 136 7.02 4.77 -5.08
C ASP A 136 6.88 3.25 -4.95
N GLY A 137 5.70 2.72 -5.23
CA GLY A 137 5.45 1.28 -5.26
C GLY A 137 6.34 0.53 -6.24
N MET A 138 6.45 1.03 -7.48
CA MET A 138 7.35 0.45 -8.47
C MET A 138 8.81 0.48 -8.02
N LYS A 139 9.29 1.60 -7.48
CA LYS A 139 10.67 1.74 -6.98
C LYS A 139 10.97 0.67 -5.94
N ARG A 140 10.08 0.52 -4.96
CA ARG A 140 10.20 -0.49 -3.91
C ARG A 140 10.21 -1.92 -4.47
N LEU A 141 9.35 -2.22 -5.45
CA LEU A 141 9.31 -3.54 -6.09
C LEU A 141 10.56 -3.83 -6.92
N VAL A 142 11.11 -2.81 -7.59
CA VAL A 142 12.39 -2.90 -8.32
C VAL A 142 13.53 -3.17 -7.36
N GLU A 143 13.62 -2.43 -6.24
CA GLU A 143 14.63 -2.64 -5.21
C GLU A 143 14.55 -4.03 -4.59
N ALA A 144 13.34 -4.51 -4.31
CA ALA A 144 13.14 -5.86 -3.80
C ALA A 144 13.73 -6.91 -4.75
N ARG A 145 13.33 -6.83 -6.03
CA ARG A 145 13.83 -7.71 -7.08
C ARG A 145 15.35 -7.65 -7.20
N LEU A 146 15.94 -6.45 -7.20
CA LEU A 146 17.39 -6.26 -7.30
C LEU A 146 18.13 -6.77 -6.04
N GLY A 147 17.47 -6.74 -4.89
CA GLY A 147 17.94 -7.34 -3.63
C GLY A 147 17.78 -8.86 -3.56
N GLY A 148 17.28 -9.50 -4.62
CA GLY A 148 17.13 -10.96 -4.70
C GLY A 148 15.88 -11.52 -4.01
N TYR A 149 14.91 -10.68 -3.67
CA TYR A 149 13.63 -11.13 -3.11
C TYR A 149 12.45 -10.64 -3.95
N MET A 150 11.35 -11.38 -3.91
CA MET A 150 10.08 -10.98 -4.51
C MET A 150 9.05 -10.81 -3.40
N MET A 151 8.01 -10.04 -3.67
CA MET A 151 6.93 -9.80 -2.70
C MET A 151 5.72 -10.67 -3.05
N PRO A 152 4.89 -11.06 -2.06
CA PRO A 152 3.58 -11.65 -2.33
C PRO A 152 2.70 -10.69 -3.15
N LEU A 153 1.80 -11.24 -3.96
CA LEU A 153 0.95 -10.50 -4.88
C LEU A 153 0.13 -9.44 -4.17
N VAL A 154 -0.34 -9.75 -2.97
CA VAL A 154 -1.12 -8.81 -2.15
C VAL A 154 -0.31 -7.57 -1.75
N ILE A 155 1.00 -7.72 -1.54
CA ILE A 155 1.92 -6.60 -1.28
C ILE A 155 2.19 -5.83 -2.56
N CYS A 156 2.40 -6.53 -3.68
CA CYS A 156 2.48 -5.89 -4.98
C CYS A 156 1.21 -5.07 -5.26
N HIS A 157 0.04 -5.60 -4.92
CA HIS A 157 -1.25 -4.92 -5.05
C HIS A 157 -1.29 -3.66 -4.19
N TYR A 158 -1.12 -3.78 -2.87
CA TYR A 158 -1.12 -2.64 -1.94
C TYR A 158 -0.19 -1.50 -2.40
N ARG A 159 1.05 -1.83 -2.81
CA ARG A 159 2.03 -0.83 -3.25
C ARG A 159 1.67 -0.15 -4.56
N THR A 160 0.75 -0.71 -5.36
CA THR A 160 0.45 -0.23 -6.72
C THR A 160 -1.04 -0.07 -6.97
N MET A 161 -1.86 -0.01 -5.91
CA MET A 161 -3.32 0.03 -5.98
C MET A 161 -3.85 1.30 -6.64
N SER A 162 -3.04 2.36 -6.71
CA SER A 162 -3.34 3.61 -7.41
C SER A 162 -3.42 3.47 -8.95
N SER A 163 -3.08 2.31 -9.50
CA SER A 163 -3.21 2.02 -10.93
C SER A 163 -4.67 1.81 -11.31
N LYS A 164 -5.12 2.44 -12.40
CA LYS A 164 -6.44 2.18 -12.99
C LYS A 164 -6.42 0.88 -13.80
N LEU A 165 -7.49 0.12 -13.62
CA LEU A 165 -7.71 -1.17 -14.25
C LEU A 165 -9.04 -1.09 -14.99
N SER A 166 -9.02 -1.32 -16.30
CA SER A 166 -10.25 -1.36 -17.11
C SER A 166 -11.00 -2.67 -16.91
N ASP A 167 -10.26 -3.76 -16.72
CA ASP A 167 -10.78 -5.07 -16.35
C ASP A 167 -10.44 -5.34 -14.88
N PRO A 168 -11.42 -5.60 -14.00
CA PRO A 168 -11.16 -5.91 -12.59
C PRO A 168 -10.17 -7.06 -12.39
N ARG A 169 -10.17 -8.06 -13.28
CA ARG A 169 -9.29 -9.24 -13.17
C ARG A 169 -7.81 -8.87 -13.27
N ASP A 170 -7.49 -7.73 -13.90
CA ASP A 170 -6.12 -7.21 -13.97
C ASP A 170 -5.57 -6.77 -12.61
N ALA A 171 -6.41 -6.64 -11.58
CA ALA A 171 -5.94 -6.43 -10.21
C ALA A 171 -4.99 -7.55 -9.77
N ILE A 172 -5.25 -8.77 -10.21
CA ILE A 172 -4.40 -9.95 -10.02
C ILE A 172 -3.47 -10.11 -11.22
N PHE A 173 -4.02 -10.18 -12.44
CA PHE A 173 -3.26 -10.62 -13.61
C PHE A 173 -2.09 -9.71 -13.98
N SER A 174 -2.20 -8.40 -13.76
CA SER A 174 -1.10 -7.48 -14.06
C SER A 174 0.10 -7.63 -13.12
N ARG A 175 -0.03 -8.39 -12.02
CA ARG A 175 1.00 -8.55 -10.98
C ARG A 175 1.58 -9.96 -10.87
N LEU A 176 1.03 -10.95 -11.59
CA LEU A 176 1.51 -12.34 -11.49
C LEU A 176 3.00 -12.48 -11.78
N GLY A 177 3.50 -11.80 -12.81
CA GLY A 177 4.90 -11.91 -13.22
C GLY A 177 5.92 -11.32 -12.25
N MET A 178 5.48 -10.53 -11.25
CA MET A 178 6.36 -9.88 -10.27
C MET A 178 6.15 -10.36 -8.83
N ALA A 179 5.16 -11.23 -8.60
CA ALA A 179 4.80 -11.73 -7.29
C ALA A 179 5.39 -13.13 -7.01
N THR A 180 5.75 -13.42 -5.75
CA THR A 180 6.26 -14.75 -5.34
C THR A 180 5.24 -15.86 -5.54
N ASP A 181 3.97 -15.56 -5.28
CA ASP A 181 2.81 -16.45 -5.37
C ASP A 181 2.01 -16.21 -6.67
N GLY A 182 2.59 -15.53 -7.66
CA GLY A 182 1.92 -15.32 -8.95
C GLY A 182 1.60 -16.63 -9.70
N TYR A 183 2.32 -17.72 -9.41
CA TYR A 183 2.06 -19.04 -10.01
C TYR A 183 0.73 -19.66 -9.56
N VAL A 184 0.12 -19.11 -8.50
CA VAL A 184 -1.11 -19.61 -7.86
C VAL A 184 -2.35 -19.28 -8.68
N ALA A 185 -2.27 -18.32 -9.61
CA ALA A 185 -3.35 -17.96 -10.52
C ALA A 185 -2.97 -18.24 -11.97
N SER A 186 -3.94 -18.73 -12.74
CA SER A 186 -3.87 -18.87 -14.19
C SER A 186 -4.77 -17.83 -14.83
N PRO A 187 -4.23 -16.89 -15.64
CA PRO A 187 -5.04 -15.88 -16.30
C PRO A 187 -6.10 -16.47 -17.24
N SER A 188 -7.36 -16.20 -16.90
CA SER A 188 -8.53 -16.52 -17.72
C SER A 188 -9.45 -15.31 -17.75
N TYR A 189 -9.73 -14.80 -18.94
CA TYR A 189 -10.68 -13.70 -19.16
C TYR A 189 -12.08 -14.22 -19.54
N THR A 190 -12.29 -15.54 -19.56
CA THR A 190 -13.62 -16.14 -19.69
C THR A 190 -14.31 -16.28 -18.35
N ASP A 191 -13.55 -16.32 -17.26
CA ASP A 191 -14.05 -16.53 -15.91
C ASP A 191 -14.63 -15.24 -15.33
N ALA A 192 -15.63 -15.37 -14.45
CA ALA A 192 -16.22 -14.22 -13.77
C ALA A 192 -15.21 -13.59 -12.79
N VAL A 193 -15.34 -12.28 -12.53
CA VAL A 193 -14.45 -11.57 -11.59
C VAL A 193 -14.45 -12.23 -10.20
N SER A 194 -15.63 -12.59 -9.70
CA SER A 194 -15.78 -13.25 -8.41
C SER A 194 -15.10 -14.62 -8.36
N GLU A 195 -15.12 -15.39 -9.44
CA GLU A 195 -14.46 -16.71 -9.55
C GLU A 195 -12.94 -16.57 -9.59
N VAL A 196 -12.42 -15.59 -10.34
CA VAL A 196 -10.98 -15.29 -10.40
C VAL A 196 -10.48 -14.88 -9.02
N TYR A 197 -11.21 -13.98 -8.34
CA TYR A 197 -10.80 -13.49 -7.03
C TYR A 197 -10.92 -14.60 -5.97
N SER A 198 -12.04 -15.31 -5.90
CA SER A 198 -12.25 -16.36 -4.90
C SER A 198 -11.25 -17.50 -5.06
N SER A 199 -10.95 -17.91 -6.30
CA SER A 199 -9.96 -18.96 -6.57
C SER A 199 -8.56 -18.51 -6.18
N PHE A 200 -8.18 -17.26 -6.43
CA PHE A 200 -6.89 -16.74 -5.99
C PHE A 200 -6.77 -16.74 -4.46
N VAL A 201 -7.79 -16.23 -3.74
CA VAL A 201 -7.80 -16.24 -2.26
C VAL A 201 -7.69 -17.66 -1.72
N MET A 202 -8.49 -18.58 -2.25
CA MET A 202 -8.49 -19.98 -1.80
C MET A 202 -7.12 -20.61 -2.01
N ASN A 203 -6.57 -20.50 -3.23
CA ASN A 203 -5.28 -21.09 -3.52
C ASN A 203 -4.16 -20.45 -2.67
N HIS A 204 -4.24 -19.17 -2.35
CA HIS A 204 -3.32 -18.50 -1.43
C HIS A 204 -3.44 -19.07 0.00
N ILE A 205 -4.65 -19.16 0.56
CA ILE A 205 -4.91 -19.78 1.88
C ILE A 205 -4.39 -21.23 1.90
N HIS A 206 -4.60 -21.99 0.83
CA HIS A 206 -4.10 -23.36 0.69
C HIS A 206 -2.58 -23.42 0.73
N GLY A 207 -1.89 -22.50 0.06
CA GLY A 207 -0.44 -22.45 -0.03
C GLY A 207 0.23 -21.94 1.25
N THR A 208 -0.30 -20.88 1.86
CA THR A 208 0.30 -20.23 3.04
C THR A 208 -0.17 -20.82 4.37
N LYS A 209 -1.30 -21.54 4.37
CA LYS A 209 -2.01 -21.97 5.59
C LYS A 209 -2.41 -20.80 6.49
N SER A 210 -2.61 -19.61 5.92
CA SER A 210 -3.04 -18.41 6.62
C SER A 210 -4.36 -17.86 6.06
N LEU A 211 -5.17 -17.23 6.92
CA LEU A 211 -6.36 -16.47 6.53
C LEU A 211 -6.07 -14.99 6.28
N ASP A 212 -4.84 -14.51 6.48
CA ASP A 212 -4.53 -13.07 6.48
C ASP A 212 -4.93 -12.38 5.17
N MET A 213 -5.00 -13.13 4.05
CA MET A 213 -5.54 -12.64 2.77
C MET A 213 -6.90 -11.95 2.90
N ILE A 214 -7.78 -12.39 3.81
CA ILE A 214 -9.13 -11.79 3.98
C ILE A 214 -9.06 -10.40 4.63
N LEU A 215 -7.96 -10.10 5.34
CA LEU A 215 -7.74 -8.80 5.99
C LEU A 215 -7.44 -7.68 4.98
N TYR A 216 -7.12 -8.04 3.74
CA TYR A 216 -6.89 -7.09 2.66
C TYR A 216 -8.18 -6.65 1.96
N ASP A 217 -9.36 -6.98 2.51
CA ASP A 217 -10.63 -6.43 2.00
C ASP A 217 -10.67 -4.92 2.18
N THR A 218 -11.20 -4.23 1.16
CA THR A 218 -11.29 -2.77 1.15
C THR A 218 -12.76 -2.35 1.06
N ARG A 219 -13.09 -1.23 1.70
CA ARG A 219 -14.47 -0.72 1.83
C ARG A 219 -14.56 0.76 1.46
N PRO A 220 -15.70 1.22 0.90
CA PRO A 220 -16.84 0.42 0.46
C PRO A 220 -16.49 -0.44 -0.76
N ARG A 221 -17.09 -1.63 -0.86
CA ARG A 221 -16.92 -2.50 -2.03
C ARG A 221 -17.52 -1.82 -3.26
N VAL A 222 -16.84 -1.94 -4.39
CA VAL A 222 -17.22 -1.40 -5.68
C VAL A 222 -17.46 -2.49 -6.72
N THR A 223 -16.93 -3.70 -6.47
CA THR A 223 -17.11 -4.85 -7.34
C THR A 223 -18.35 -5.66 -6.91
N PRO A 224 -19.34 -5.86 -7.79
CA PRO A 224 -20.54 -6.64 -7.46
C PRO A 224 -20.25 -8.13 -7.33
N ASP A 225 -21.14 -8.85 -6.65
CA ASP A 225 -21.19 -10.31 -6.57
C ASP A 225 -19.92 -11.00 -6.01
N LEU A 226 -19.06 -10.25 -5.33
CA LEU A 226 -17.95 -10.82 -4.57
C LEU A 226 -18.46 -11.58 -3.35
N LEU A 227 -17.82 -12.71 -3.05
CA LEU A 227 -18.08 -13.47 -1.83
C LEU A 227 -17.62 -12.67 -0.60
N SER A 228 -18.29 -12.88 0.53
CA SER A 228 -18.07 -12.12 1.77
C SER A 228 -16.64 -12.18 2.31
N TRP A 229 -15.92 -13.26 2.01
CA TRP A 229 -14.54 -13.52 2.45
C TRP A 229 -13.49 -13.17 1.39
N THR A 230 -13.90 -12.73 0.21
CA THR A 230 -12.99 -12.36 -0.88
C THR A 230 -12.72 -10.86 -0.85
N PRO A 231 -11.46 -10.38 -0.81
CA PRO A 231 -11.14 -8.96 -0.88
C PRO A 231 -11.62 -8.29 -2.17
N ASP A 232 -12.09 -7.05 -2.08
CA ASP A 232 -12.30 -6.21 -3.26
C ASP A 232 -11.03 -5.44 -3.63
N TRP A 233 -10.26 -5.95 -4.60
CA TRP A 233 -9.05 -5.27 -5.08
C TRP A 233 -9.31 -4.09 -6.03
N MET A 234 -10.56 -3.74 -6.32
CA MET A 234 -10.88 -2.53 -7.10
C MET A 234 -11.21 -1.33 -6.21
N ALA A 235 -11.46 -1.53 -4.92
CA ALA A 235 -11.76 -0.43 -4.01
C ALA A 235 -10.48 0.31 -3.58
N MET A 236 -10.60 1.64 -3.50
CA MET A 236 -9.45 2.56 -3.43
C MET A 236 -8.96 2.84 -2.00
N ASN A 237 -9.77 2.55 -0.98
CA ASN A 237 -9.44 2.80 0.42
C ASN A 237 -8.92 1.51 1.03
N GLY A 238 -7.61 1.30 0.91
CA GLY A 238 -6.93 0.10 1.40
C GLY A 238 -7.12 -0.09 2.89
N ALA A 239 -7.50 -1.30 3.33
CA ALA A 239 -7.11 -1.75 4.66
C ALA A 239 -5.59 -1.93 4.64
N ALA A 240 -4.88 -1.22 5.51
CA ALA A 240 -3.47 -1.50 5.73
C ALA A 240 -3.36 -2.88 6.39
N PRO A 241 -2.52 -3.80 5.87
CA PRO A 241 -2.31 -5.07 6.53
C PRO A 241 -1.85 -4.86 7.97
N PHE A 242 -2.38 -5.67 8.90
CA PHE A 242 -1.86 -5.76 10.26
C PHE A 242 -0.41 -6.28 10.31
N GLU A 243 0.10 -6.80 9.19
CA GLU A 243 1.48 -7.28 9.06
C GLU A 243 2.47 -6.14 8.75
N PRO A 244 3.47 -5.91 9.62
CA PRO A 244 4.48 -4.85 9.47
C PRO A 244 5.43 -5.07 8.30
N HIS A 245 5.61 -6.33 7.87
CA HIS A 245 6.45 -6.67 6.72
C HIS A 245 5.97 -6.00 5.42
N CYS A 246 4.73 -5.52 5.39
CA CYS A 246 4.09 -4.90 4.24
C CYS A 246 4.39 -3.39 4.13
N ILE A 247 4.53 -2.73 5.29
CA ILE A 247 4.56 -1.26 5.41
C ILE A 247 6.01 -0.73 5.45
N GLY A 248 6.97 -1.53 5.94
CA GLY A 248 8.38 -1.12 6.04
C GLY A 248 9.21 -1.19 4.75
N ASP A 249 10.26 -0.38 4.70
CA ASP A 249 11.32 -0.36 3.66
C ASP A 249 12.22 -1.62 3.72
N ALA A 250 12.21 -2.34 4.83
CA ALA A 250 12.98 -3.56 5.07
C ALA A 250 12.08 -4.65 5.69
N PRO A 251 11.50 -5.57 4.88
CA PRO A 251 10.62 -6.62 5.41
C PRO A 251 11.30 -7.50 6.46
N GLN A 252 12.63 -7.64 6.41
CA GLN A 252 13.43 -8.42 7.35
C GLN A 252 13.58 -7.74 8.74
N HIS A 253 13.30 -6.44 8.84
CA HIS A 253 13.43 -5.65 10.08
C HIS A 253 12.07 -5.15 10.59
N ALA A 254 10.97 -5.56 9.95
CA ALA A 254 9.64 -5.11 10.34
C ALA A 254 9.25 -5.78 11.66
N GLN A 255 9.18 -5.00 12.73
CA GLN A 255 8.70 -5.48 14.04
C GLN A 255 7.22 -5.83 13.92
N GLN A 256 6.84 -7.08 14.22
CA GLN A 256 5.44 -7.49 14.40
C GLN A 256 4.72 -6.48 15.30
N TYR A 257 3.75 -5.73 14.77
CA TYR A 257 2.95 -4.72 15.50
C TYR A 257 2.22 -5.35 16.67
N TYR A 258 1.98 -6.67 16.59
CA TYR A 258 1.34 -7.45 17.62
C TYR A 258 2.01 -8.82 17.73
N SER A 259 2.56 -9.13 18.90
CA SER A 259 3.04 -10.48 19.25
C SER A 259 2.24 -11.03 20.45
N GLY A 260 0.91 -10.86 20.42
CA GLY A 260 0.03 -11.38 21.48
C GLY A 260 0.08 -12.90 21.63
N CYS A 261 0.64 -13.61 20.65
CA CYS A 261 0.89 -15.05 20.67
C CYS A 261 2.37 -15.43 20.91
N ALA A 262 3.24 -14.46 21.26
CA ALA A 262 4.68 -14.66 21.47
C ALA A 262 5.37 -15.40 20.30
N GLY A 263 5.03 -15.03 19.06
CA GLY A 263 5.59 -15.64 17.84
C GLY A 263 5.07 -17.05 17.52
N LYS A 264 4.04 -17.55 18.22
CA LYS A 264 3.39 -18.83 17.87
C LYS A 264 2.44 -18.64 16.70
N SER A 265 2.71 -19.31 15.58
CA SER A 265 1.76 -19.39 14.48
C SER A 265 0.47 -20.08 14.91
N ALA A 266 -0.68 -19.48 14.59
CA ALA A 266 -1.96 -20.13 14.77
C ALA A 266 -2.03 -21.37 13.85
N GLN A 267 -2.38 -22.53 14.41
CA GLN A 267 -2.70 -23.71 13.60
C GLN A 267 -4.16 -23.63 13.17
N ALA A 268 -4.41 -23.00 12.03
CA ALA A 268 -5.73 -22.97 11.44
C ALA A 268 -5.94 -24.25 10.60
N SER A 269 -7.12 -24.86 10.74
CA SER A 269 -7.55 -25.95 9.88
C SER A 269 -8.74 -25.48 9.05
N PHE A 270 -8.62 -25.68 7.74
CA PHE A 270 -9.58 -25.25 6.75
C PHE A 270 -10.14 -26.51 6.10
N ASP A 271 -11.37 -26.86 6.44
CA ASP A 271 -12.06 -28.00 5.83
C ASP A 271 -12.60 -27.50 4.48
N LEU A 272 -11.80 -27.63 3.43
CA LEU A 272 -12.14 -27.09 2.11
C LEU A 272 -13.05 -28.11 1.41
N VAL A 273 -14.34 -28.06 1.70
CA VAL A 273 -15.34 -29.05 1.22
C VAL A 273 -16.14 -28.54 0.02
N ASP A 274 -15.83 -27.36 -0.53
CA ASP A 274 -16.55 -26.85 -1.71
C ASP A 274 -15.64 -26.76 -2.94
N PRO A 275 -15.74 -27.74 -3.89
CA PRO A 275 -15.07 -27.67 -5.19
C PRO A 275 -15.42 -26.42 -6.00
N SER A 276 -16.52 -25.73 -5.67
CA SER A 276 -16.95 -24.52 -6.37
C SER A 276 -16.29 -23.24 -5.86
N HIS A 277 -15.45 -23.29 -4.82
CA HIS A 277 -14.79 -22.13 -4.21
C HIS A 277 -15.77 -21.00 -3.81
N LYS A 278 -17.02 -21.33 -3.46
CA LYS A 278 -18.04 -20.35 -3.05
C LYS A 278 -18.14 -20.20 -1.54
N VAL A 279 -17.80 -21.26 -0.80
CA VAL A 279 -17.89 -21.27 0.66
C VAL A 279 -16.52 -21.54 1.27
N LEU A 280 -16.07 -20.61 2.13
CA LEU A 280 -14.89 -20.79 2.98
C LEU A 280 -15.35 -21.35 4.34
N ILE A 281 -14.91 -22.57 4.69
CA ILE A 281 -15.21 -23.22 5.96
C ILE A 281 -13.96 -23.21 6.84
N CYS A 282 -14.06 -22.62 8.02
CA CYS A 282 -12.98 -22.50 8.99
C CYS A 282 -13.38 -23.13 10.32
N LYS A 283 -12.42 -23.75 11.02
CA LYS A 283 -12.56 -24.10 12.44
C LYS A 283 -11.92 -23.01 13.30
N GLY A 284 -12.60 -22.64 14.37
CA GLY A 284 -12.12 -21.63 15.32
C GLY A 284 -12.84 -21.73 16.66
N TYR A 285 -12.51 -20.81 17.55
CA TYR A 285 -13.16 -20.66 18.84
C TYR A 285 -14.06 -19.43 18.81
N THR A 286 -15.24 -19.54 19.41
CA THR A 286 -16.04 -18.36 19.75
C THR A 286 -15.43 -17.73 20.99
N PHE A 287 -14.85 -16.53 20.84
CA PHE A 287 -14.24 -15.81 21.96
C PHE A 287 -15.27 -14.87 22.62
N ASP A 288 -15.88 -13.99 21.83
CA ASP A 288 -16.84 -12.99 22.30
C ASP A 288 -17.77 -12.55 21.17
N VAL A 289 -18.74 -11.67 21.47
CA VAL A 289 -19.68 -11.07 20.53
C VAL A 289 -19.35 -9.60 20.31
N VAL A 290 -19.08 -9.23 19.06
CA VAL A 290 -19.02 -7.81 18.66
C VAL A 290 -20.45 -7.29 18.57
N ASP A 291 -20.94 -6.71 19.66
CA ASP A 291 -22.33 -6.24 19.78
C ASP A 291 -22.55 -4.83 19.19
N GLY A 292 -21.49 -4.15 18.76
CA GLY A 292 -21.57 -2.91 18.01
C GLY A 292 -20.27 -2.53 17.31
N VAL A 293 -20.40 -1.74 16.24
CA VAL A 293 -19.26 -1.21 15.46
C VAL A 293 -19.51 0.27 15.14
N SER A 294 -18.48 1.10 15.29
CA SER A 294 -18.51 2.51 14.88
C SER A 294 -18.10 2.69 13.42
N HIS A 295 -18.29 3.89 12.88
CA HIS A 295 -17.66 4.26 11.62
C HIS A 295 -16.13 4.12 11.77
N ALA A 296 -15.49 3.47 10.79
CA ALA A 296 -14.08 3.70 10.55
C ALA A 296 -13.94 5.13 9.99
N GLU A 297 -12.95 5.90 10.44
CA GLU A 297 -12.63 7.18 9.82
C GLU A 297 -12.22 6.94 8.36
N GLU A 298 -13.14 7.10 7.42
CA GLU A 298 -12.83 7.09 6.00
C GLU A 298 -12.09 8.40 5.67
N MET A 299 -10.76 8.37 5.62
CA MET A 299 -9.99 9.44 4.97
C MET A 299 -10.37 9.47 3.48
N PRO A 300 -10.92 10.56 2.89
CA PRO A 300 -10.67 11.97 3.20
C PRO A 300 -11.92 12.82 3.56
N PRO A 301 -11.72 14.03 4.14
CA PRO A 301 -12.76 14.89 4.75
C PRO A 301 -13.81 15.51 3.79
N ASN A 302 -13.81 15.16 2.50
CA ASN A 302 -14.55 15.91 1.47
C ASN A 302 -15.74 15.17 0.84
N LYS A 303 -16.22 14.07 1.45
CA LYS A 303 -17.47 13.45 1.02
C LYS A 303 -18.40 13.26 2.22
N ILE A 304 -19.53 13.95 2.18
CA ILE A 304 -20.68 13.67 3.03
C ILE A 304 -21.22 12.32 2.56
N HIS A 305 -20.96 11.27 3.32
CA HIS A 305 -21.51 9.94 3.05
C HIS A 305 -22.91 9.83 3.64
N GLU A 306 -23.82 9.18 2.91
CA GLU A 306 -25.10 8.74 3.47
C GLU A 306 -24.83 7.77 4.63
N PRO A 307 -25.54 7.88 5.76
CA PRO A 307 -25.32 7.04 6.93
C PRO A 307 -25.59 5.57 6.55
N SER A 308 -24.51 4.78 6.47
CA SER A 308 -24.62 3.32 6.47
C SER A 308 -25.20 2.86 7.80
N PRO A 309 -25.90 1.71 7.86
CA PRO A 309 -26.52 1.25 9.10
C PRO A 309 -25.44 0.96 10.15
N MET A 310 -25.24 1.90 11.06
CA MET A 310 -24.47 1.72 12.28
C MET A 310 -25.22 0.71 13.17
N SER A 311 -24.54 -0.33 13.64
CA SER A 311 -25.03 -1.10 14.78
C SER A 311 -24.36 -0.54 16.02
N GLN A 312 -25.06 0.35 16.72
CA GLN A 312 -24.65 0.75 18.07
C GLN A 312 -24.66 -0.49 18.98
N PRO A 313 -23.73 -0.59 19.95
CA PRO A 313 -23.76 -1.62 20.97
C PRO A 313 -25.17 -1.69 21.60
N ARG A 314 -25.72 -2.89 21.70
CA ARG A 314 -27.03 -3.13 22.34
C ARG A 314 -26.88 -3.30 23.86
N SER A 315 -25.68 -3.65 24.30
CA SER A 315 -25.29 -3.79 25.69
C SER A 315 -24.63 -2.51 26.22
N THR A 316 -25.06 -2.09 27.42
CA THR A 316 -24.33 -1.14 28.27
C THR A 316 -23.49 -1.85 29.33
N GLU A 317 -23.49 -3.19 29.34
CA GLU A 317 -22.69 -3.98 30.29
C GLU A 317 -21.23 -3.89 29.87
N CYS A 318 -20.44 -3.23 30.71
CA CYS A 318 -18.99 -3.24 30.60
C CYS A 318 -18.49 -4.61 31.04
N THR A 319 -17.78 -5.34 30.16
CA THR A 319 -17.12 -6.62 30.51
C THR A 319 -16.13 -6.46 31.67
N TYR A 320 -15.70 -5.22 31.92
CA TYR A 320 -14.85 -4.84 33.04
C TYR A 320 -15.71 -4.38 34.23
N SER A 321 -15.44 -4.95 35.40
CA SER A 321 -16.23 -4.75 36.62
C SER A 321 -16.23 -3.31 37.16
N CYS A 322 -15.23 -2.51 36.82
CA CYS A 322 -15.09 -1.11 37.23
C CYS A 322 -14.14 -0.32 36.31
N GLU A 323 -14.11 1.01 36.44
CA GLU A 323 -13.20 1.90 35.69
C GLU A 323 -11.73 1.49 35.83
N GLU A 324 -11.33 0.97 37.00
CA GLU A 324 -9.97 0.50 37.25
C GLU A 324 -9.61 -0.69 36.34
N THR A 325 -10.51 -1.66 36.20
CA THR A 325 -10.31 -2.81 35.28
C THR A 325 -10.38 -2.44 33.80
N VAL A 326 -11.12 -1.38 33.44
CA VAL A 326 -11.11 -0.79 32.08
C VAL A 326 -9.76 -0.14 31.82
N PHE A 327 -9.30 0.69 32.75
CA PHE A 327 -8.00 1.38 32.67
C PHE A 327 -6.86 0.37 32.57
N GLU A 328 -6.86 -0.65 33.41
CA GLU A 328 -5.86 -1.72 33.39
C GLU A 328 -5.84 -2.45 32.05
N SER A 329 -7.01 -2.81 31.50
CA SER A 329 -7.06 -3.50 30.20
C SER A 329 -6.62 -2.63 29.03
N LEU A 330 -7.00 -1.34 29.03
CA LEU A 330 -6.51 -0.37 28.05
C LEU A 330 -5.00 -0.17 28.17
N TRP A 331 -4.51 0.00 29.39
CA TRP A 331 -3.08 0.14 29.68
C TRP A 331 -2.30 -1.10 29.20
N LYS A 332 -2.71 -2.31 29.59
CA LYS A 332 -2.08 -3.57 29.14
C LYS A 332 -2.11 -3.70 27.62
N SER A 333 -3.19 -3.28 26.97
CA SER A 333 -3.31 -3.35 25.51
C SER A 333 -2.37 -2.36 24.81
N ILE A 334 -2.26 -1.14 25.33
CA ILE A 334 -1.42 -0.07 24.75
C ILE A 334 0.07 -0.32 25.00
N THR A 335 0.44 -0.85 26.17
CA THR A 335 1.84 -1.15 26.53
C THR A 335 2.27 -2.57 26.15
N ILE A 336 1.38 -3.36 25.53
CA ILE A 336 1.60 -4.79 25.26
C ILE A 336 1.92 -5.54 26.58
N ASN A 337 1.40 -5.04 27.71
CA ASN A 337 1.67 -5.55 29.06
C ASN A 337 3.18 -5.63 29.38
N GLN A 338 3.96 -4.67 28.87
CA GLN A 338 5.41 -4.60 29.05
C GLN A 338 5.87 -3.22 29.56
N GLU A 339 6.93 -3.23 30.37
CA GLU A 339 7.66 -2.03 30.79
C GLU A 339 8.86 -1.72 29.87
N LYS A 340 9.47 -0.54 30.08
CA LYS A 340 10.71 -0.12 29.43
C LYS A 340 11.81 -1.16 29.70
N GLY A 341 12.17 -1.92 28.66
CA GLY A 341 13.14 -3.03 28.74
C GLY A 341 12.54 -4.43 28.50
N GLY A 342 11.24 -4.54 28.17
CA GLY A 342 10.61 -5.79 27.73
C GLY A 342 10.23 -6.77 28.85
N GLN A 343 10.23 -6.32 30.11
CA GLN A 343 9.73 -7.11 31.23
C GLN A 343 8.20 -7.00 31.34
N LEU A 344 7.54 -8.06 31.82
CA LEU A 344 6.10 -8.04 32.11
C LEU A 344 5.83 -6.97 33.18
N SER A 345 4.84 -6.13 32.90
CA SER A 345 4.46 -5.07 33.82
C SER A 345 3.72 -5.63 35.06
N PRO A 346 4.00 -5.09 36.27
CA PRO A 346 3.34 -5.51 37.49
C PRO A 346 1.83 -5.18 37.46
N ASP A 347 1.04 -5.86 38.30
CA ASP A 347 -0.43 -5.73 38.35
C ASP A 347 -0.95 -4.34 38.79
N THR A 348 -0.05 -3.41 39.12
CA THR A 348 -0.40 -2.04 39.54
C THR A 348 0.00 -1.05 38.45
N GLY A 349 -0.98 -0.63 37.65
CA GLY A 349 -0.76 0.29 36.53
C GLY A 349 -0.20 1.65 36.95
N SER A 350 0.88 2.08 36.30
CA SER A 350 1.32 3.48 36.29
C SER A 350 0.41 4.32 35.38
N THR A 351 0.45 5.65 35.50
CA THR A 351 -0.50 6.50 34.78
C THR A 351 -0.30 6.41 33.26
N LEU A 352 -1.39 6.50 32.49
CA LEU A 352 -1.38 6.40 31.03
C LEU A 352 -0.43 7.44 30.38
N ALA A 353 -0.26 8.61 31.01
CA ALA A 353 0.64 9.67 30.57
C ALA A 353 2.14 9.32 30.75
N GLU A 354 2.51 8.65 31.85
CA GLU A 354 3.88 8.16 32.08
C GLU A 354 4.23 7.04 31.09
N CYS A 355 3.23 6.23 30.71
CA CYS A 355 3.38 5.17 29.71
C CYS A 355 3.55 5.70 28.28
N PHE A 356 2.90 6.82 27.92
CA PHE A 356 3.16 7.48 26.64
C PHE A 356 4.59 8.02 26.55
N GLN A 357 5.13 8.61 27.62
CA GLN A 357 6.51 9.09 27.65
C GLN A 357 7.53 7.94 27.58
N SER A 358 7.23 6.78 28.17
CA SER A 358 8.10 5.61 28.11
C SER A 358 8.02 4.88 26.77
N ALA A 359 6.84 4.73 26.16
CA ALA A 359 6.67 4.12 24.83
C ALA A 359 7.31 4.97 23.71
N TYR A 360 7.21 6.30 23.80
CA TYR A 360 7.86 7.21 22.84
C TYR A 360 9.39 7.10 22.88
N SER A 361 9.97 6.76 24.02
CA SER A 361 11.42 6.57 24.16
C SER A 361 11.91 5.17 23.76
N ILE A 362 11.02 4.19 23.56
CA ILE A 362 11.34 2.86 23.01
C ILE A 362 11.41 2.89 21.47
N CYS A 363 10.69 3.81 20.82
CA CYS A 363 10.72 3.95 19.35
C CYS A 363 11.95 4.71 18.81
N HIS A 364 12.78 5.29 19.69
CA HIS A 364 13.91 6.16 19.31
C HIS A 364 15.28 5.74 19.88
N THR A 365 15.41 4.49 20.31
CA THR A 365 16.69 3.84 20.66
C THR A 365 16.76 2.48 19.98
#